data_AF-A0A135LWZ3-F1
#
_entry.id   AF-A0A135LWZ3-F1
#
_cell.length_a   1.000
_cell.length_b   1.000
_cell.length_c   1.000
_cell.angle_alpha   90.00
_cell.angle_beta   90.00
_cell.angle_gamma   90.00
#
_symmetry.space_group_name_H-M   'P 1'
#
loop_
_entity.id
_entity.type
_entity.pdbx_description
1 polymer ?
#
loop_
_entity_poly.entity_id
_entity_poly.type
_entity_poly.pdbx_seq_one_letter_code
_entity_poly.pdbx_strand_id
1 'polypeptide(L)'
;MSTQTRVAPVQRLSQGPGDLSLAEWWEKERSQKTPESKAIEEAANLLRSSDIPIAFPTETVYGLGADATRSSAVQGIYRAKQRPSDNPLIVHVDSIDMLGRLLNPTSQGSAGSTKMPQVGLPSIYKPLVHRFWPGALTIILPNPSGSLLAPEVTSSLTTFGVRIPSSPLARLLIHATDRPLAAPSANASTKPSPTTAQHVHHDLKGRIELILDGGASGVGVESTVVDGLCDPPAILRPGGIGIEEIRKCEGWENVVVGYKDGTLDVKEVPRAPGMKYRHYSPKARVVLFESASNPAGVMKHVQKDLKDSAVGAQKIGIIRTRNWKLGLGLASEDDIASTMNPVSSAIDNVVSFPLPVMENGFSSSCTKMAYDYYLGSDAVSIAHGLFAALRGLDELDVDVIYVEGVPDSEGDLAAAVMNRLRKAAGTEMRV
;
A
#
# COMPACT_ATOMS: atom_id res chain seq x y z
N MET A 1 -19.81 -18.08 -13.78
CA MET A 1 -20.00 -17.01 -14.78
C MET A 1 -18.77 -16.13 -14.72
N SER A 2 -18.12 -15.83 -15.85
CA SER A 2 -16.98 -14.90 -15.88
C SER A 2 -17.49 -13.51 -15.54
N THR A 3 -17.30 -13.06 -14.31
CA THR A 3 -17.68 -11.72 -13.89
C THR A 3 -16.73 -10.71 -14.53
N GLN A 4 -17.26 -9.89 -15.44
CA GLN A 4 -16.51 -8.81 -16.04
C GLN A 4 -16.26 -7.73 -14.97
N THR A 5 -14.99 -7.48 -14.67
CA THR A 5 -14.58 -6.39 -13.76
C THR A 5 -14.95 -5.04 -14.38
N ARG A 6 -15.74 -4.24 -13.66
CA ARG A 6 -16.10 -2.88 -14.06
C ARG A 6 -15.36 -1.84 -13.22
N VAL A 7 -15.06 -0.71 -13.84
CA VAL A 7 -14.52 0.47 -13.18
C VAL A 7 -15.61 1.54 -13.13
N ALA A 8 -15.99 1.97 -11.94
CA ALA A 8 -17.02 2.98 -11.72
C ALA A 8 -16.36 4.29 -11.26
N PRO A 9 -16.43 5.38 -12.05
CA PRO A 9 -15.86 6.67 -11.68
C PRO A 9 -16.66 7.30 -10.52
N VAL A 10 -15.95 7.69 -9.47
CA VAL A 10 -16.50 8.31 -8.26
C VAL A 10 -15.63 9.48 -7.75
N GLN A 11 -14.79 10.07 -8.62
CA GLN A 11 -13.78 11.07 -8.26
C GLN A 11 -14.37 12.30 -7.57
N ARG A 12 -15.60 12.71 -7.93
CA ARG A 12 -16.30 13.83 -7.28
C ARG A 12 -16.44 13.62 -5.77
N LEU A 13 -16.72 12.39 -5.35
CA LEU A 13 -16.91 12.04 -3.93
C LEU A 13 -15.59 12.03 -3.14
N SER A 14 -14.43 12.02 -3.82
CA SER A 14 -13.13 12.18 -3.16
C SER A 14 -12.95 13.56 -2.50
N GLN A 15 -13.72 14.57 -2.90
CA GLN A 15 -13.69 15.93 -2.30
C GLN A 15 -14.25 15.95 -0.87
N GLY A 16 -15.09 14.97 -0.52
CA GLY A 16 -15.66 14.84 0.81
C GLY A 16 -16.90 15.70 1.08
N PRO A 17 -17.38 15.70 2.34
CA PRO A 17 -18.69 16.22 2.70
C PRO A 17 -18.77 17.76 2.84
N GLY A 18 -17.64 18.46 2.77
CA GLY A 18 -17.57 19.86 3.23
C GLY A 18 -17.92 19.94 4.71
N ASP A 19 -18.91 20.78 5.05
CA ASP A 19 -19.37 20.97 6.44
C ASP A 19 -20.41 19.94 6.91
N LEU A 20 -20.87 19.05 6.03
CA LEU A 20 -21.88 18.05 6.37
C LEU A 20 -21.29 16.90 7.19
N SER A 21 -22.10 16.30 8.07
CA SER A 21 -21.76 14.98 8.61
C SER A 21 -21.79 13.91 7.52
N LEU A 22 -21.15 12.77 7.78
CA LEU A 22 -21.11 11.65 6.83
C LEU A 22 -22.52 11.13 6.47
N ALA A 23 -23.44 11.11 7.45
CA ALA A 23 -24.82 10.68 7.26
C ALA A 23 -25.64 11.69 6.44
N GLU A 24 -25.53 12.98 6.75
CA GLU A 24 -26.20 14.04 5.98
C GLU A 24 -25.68 14.11 4.55
N TRP A 25 -24.36 13.99 4.37
CA TRP A 25 -23.75 13.93 3.05
C TRP A 25 -24.24 12.72 2.27
N TRP A 26 -24.31 11.54 2.89
CA TRP A 26 -24.82 10.34 2.23
C TRP A 26 -26.29 10.49 1.82
N GLU A 27 -27.16 10.99 2.70
CA GLU A 27 -28.57 11.21 2.38
C GLU A 27 -28.75 12.22 1.22
N LYS A 28 -27.94 13.29 1.22
CA LYS A 28 -27.92 14.27 0.13
C LYS A 28 -27.51 13.63 -1.20
N GLU A 29 -26.41 12.87 -1.24
CA GLU A 29 -25.94 12.18 -2.45
C GLU A 29 -26.97 11.16 -2.97
N ARG A 30 -27.61 10.43 -2.04
CA ARG A 30 -28.63 9.43 -2.35
C ARG A 30 -29.89 10.06 -2.94
N SER A 31 -30.39 11.15 -2.35
CA SER A 31 -31.58 11.86 -2.82
C SER A 31 -31.40 12.45 -4.23
N GLN A 32 -30.18 12.87 -4.57
CA GLN A 32 -29.83 13.40 -5.88
C GLN A 32 -29.67 12.31 -6.96
N LYS A 33 -29.52 11.03 -6.57
CA LYS A 33 -29.40 9.88 -7.49
C LYS A 33 -28.34 10.06 -8.58
N THR A 34 -27.22 10.69 -8.22
CA THR A 34 -26.08 10.89 -9.12
C THR A 34 -25.50 9.54 -9.56
N PRO A 35 -24.77 9.48 -10.69
CA PRO A 35 -24.08 8.25 -11.11
C PRO A 35 -23.14 7.72 -10.02
N GLU A 36 -22.43 8.60 -9.30
CA GLU A 36 -21.52 8.19 -8.24
C GLU A 36 -22.28 7.65 -7.01
N SER A 37 -23.41 8.26 -6.63
CA SER A 37 -24.19 7.74 -5.49
C SER A 37 -24.79 6.37 -5.79
N LYS A 38 -25.24 6.12 -7.02
CA LYS A 38 -25.65 4.79 -7.48
C LYS A 38 -24.51 3.78 -7.44
N ALA A 39 -23.28 4.18 -7.82
CA ALA A 39 -22.12 3.31 -7.74
C ALA A 39 -21.77 2.94 -6.29
N ILE A 40 -21.91 3.87 -5.34
CA ILE A 40 -21.75 3.60 -3.90
C ILE A 40 -22.86 2.70 -3.36
N GLU A 41 -24.12 2.91 -3.75
CA GLU A 41 -25.23 2.03 -3.38
C GLU A 41 -25.02 0.60 -3.89
N GLU A 42 -24.60 0.46 -5.16
CA GLU A 42 -24.25 -0.82 -5.76
C GLU A 42 -23.12 -1.49 -4.97
N ALA A 43 -22.03 -0.77 -4.70
CA ALA A 43 -20.90 -1.29 -3.95
C ALA A 43 -21.29 -1.72 -2.53
N ALA A 44 -22.09 -0.92 -1.82
CA ALA A 44 -22.59 -1.24 -0.49
C ALA A 44 -23.48 -2.49 -0.49
N ASN A 45 -24.33 -2.66 -1.50
CA ASN A 45 -25.15 -3.86 -1.67
C ASN A 45 -24.31 -5.10 -1.95
N LEU A 46 -23.32 -4.99 -2.83
CA LEU A 46 -22.38 -6.08 -3.13
C LEU A 46 -21.57 -6.47 -1.89
N LEU A 47 -21.05 -5.51 -1.12
CA LEU A 47 -20.33 -5.80 0.14
C LEU A 47 -21.20 -6.53 1.16
N ARG A 48 -22.50 -6.19 1.24
CA ARG A 48 -23.46 -6.86 2.14
C ARG A 48 -23.87 -8.26 1.69
N SER A 49 -23.96 -8.51 0.38
CA SER A 49 -24.64 -9.70 -0.15
C SER A 49 -23.72 -10.67 -0.90
N SER A 50 -22.64 -10.19 -1.50
CA SER A 50 -21.71 -10.99 -2.30
C SER A 50 -20.56 -11.52 -1.46
N ASP A 51 -19.93 -12.59 -1.94
CA ASP A 51 -18.66 -13.11 -1.43
C ASP A 51 -17.45 -12.56 -2.21
N ILE A 52 -17.71 -11.77 -3.26
CA ILE A 52 -16.67 -11.19 -4.12
C ILE A 52 -16.32 -9.80 -3.59
N PRO A 53 -15.04 -9.54 -3.26
CA PRO A 53 -14.62 -8.26 -2.74
C PRO A 53 -14.65 -7.14 -3.81
N ILE A 54 -14.67 -5.90 -3.35
CA ILE A 54 -14.68 -4.69 -4.19
C ILE A 54 -13.43 -3.87 -3.91
N ALA A 55 -12.85 -3.28 -4.94
CA ALA A 55 -11.74 -2.37 -4.76
C ALA A 55 -12.19 -0.91 -4.60
N PHE A 56 -11.58 -0.19 -3.66
CA PHE A 56 -11.89 1.21 -3.39
C PHE A 56 -10.64 1.99 -2.97
N PRO A 57 -10.56 3.30 -3.27
CA PRO A 57 -9.40 4.11 -2.92
C PRO A 57 -9.38 4.47 -1.44
N THR A 58 -8.18 4.61 -0.87
CA THR A 58 -7.95 5.30 0.40
C THR A 58 -6.92 6.41 0.19
N GLU A 59 -6.63 7.18 1.23
CA GLU A 59 -5.53 8.15 1.22
C GLU A 59 -4.16 7.47 1.11
N THR A 60 -4.06 6.18 1.45
CA THR A 60 -2.79 5.42 1.42
C THR A 60 -2.59 4.69 0.10
N VAL A 61 -3.36 3.64 -0.13
CA VAL A 61 -3.36 2.79 -1.32
C VAL A 61 -4.80 2.30 -1.58
N TYR A 62 -5.09 1.76 -2.75
CA TYR A 62 -6.37 1.11 -3.00
C TYR A 62 -6.51 -0.15 -2.12
N GLY A 63 -7.66 -0.28 -1.46
CA GLY A 63 -8.02 -1.42 -0.62
C GLY A 63 -8.95 -2.39 -1.36
N LEU A 64 -8.85 -3.68 -1.06
CA LEU A 64 -9.75 -4.72 -1.55
C LEU A 64 -10.69 -5.15 -0.42
N GLY A 65 -11.88 -4.55 -0.36
CA GLY A 65 -12.82 -4.68 0.73
C GLY A 65 -13.79 -5.84 0.61
N ALA A 66 -14.06 -6.48 1.74
CA ALA A 66 -15.23 -7.32 1.97
C ALA A 66 -15.78 -7.07 3.38
N ASP A 67 -17.03 -7.44 3.65
CA ASP A 67 -17.60 -7.39 4.99
C ASP A 67 -16.76 -8.24 5.96
N ALA A 68 -16.16 -7.60 6.96
CA ALA A 68 -15.27 -8.22 7.93
C ALA A 68 -16.00 -9.23 8.84
N THR A 69 -17.34 -9.21 8.85
CA THR A 69 -18.18 -10.09 9.67
C THR A 69 -18.65 -11.36 8.95
N ARG A 70 -18.32 -11.50 7.66
CA ARG A 70 -18.76 -12.63 6.83
C ARG A 70 -17.56 -13.45 6.35
N SER A 71 -17.39 -14.67 6.89
CA SER A 71 -16.28 -15.56 6.52
C SER A 71 -16.17 -15.81 5.03
N SER A 72 -17.28 -16.08 4.33
CA SER A 72 -17.27 -16.33 2.89
C SER A 72 -16.77 -15.13 2.07
N ALA A 73 -17.07 -13.91 2.52
CA ALA A 73 -16.64 -12.67 1.90
C ALA A 73 -15.16 -12.38 2.18
N VAL A 74 -14.70 -12.59 3.41
CA VAL A 74 -13.28 -12.47 3.78
C VAL A 74 -12.42 -13.51 3.04
N GLN A 75 -12.89 -14.75 2.90
CA GLN A 75 -12.24 -15.76 2.06
C GLN A 75 -12.19 -15.33 0.58
N GLY A 76 -13.17 -14.57 0.10
CA GLY A 76 -13.16 -13.92 -1.21
C GLY A 76 -11.94 -13.04 -1.45
N ILE A 77 -11.49 -12.28 -0.43
CA ILE A 77 -10.26 -11.48 -0.49
C ILE A 77 -9.04 -12.37 -0.71
N TYR A 78 -8.90 -13.43 0.08
CA TYR A 78 -7.77 -14.35 -0.04
C TYR A 78 -7.74 -15.05 -1.40
N ARG A 79 -8.91 -15.49 -1.90
CA ARG A 79 -9.05 -16.08 -3.25
C ARG A 79 -8.66 -15.12 -4.36
N ALA A 80 -9.22 -13.90 -4.37
CA ALA A 80 -8.96 -12.91 -5.41
C ALA A 80 -7.48 -12.52 -5.47
N LYS A 81 -6.85 -12.33 -4.30
CA LYS A 81 -5.43 -11.95 -4.20
C LYS A 81 -4.46 -13.12 -4.37
N GLN A 82 -4.93 -14.37 -4.26
CA GLN A 82 -4.09 -15.55 -4.05
C GLN A 82 -3.14 -15.33 -2.84
N ARG A 83 -3.72 -14.86 -1.73
CA ARG A 83 -2.99 -14.50 -0.51
C ARG A 83 -3.00 -15.68 0.48
N PRO A 84 -1.88 -15.95 1.19
CA PRO A 84 -1.86 -16.92 2.29
C PRO A 84 -2.84 -16.54 3.41
N SER A 85 -3.58 -17.52 3.94
CA SER A 85 -4.62 -17.32 4.96
C SER A 85 -4.08 -17.00 6.37
N ASP A 86 -2.78 -17.18 6.59
CA ASP A 86 -2.09 -16.88 7.86
C ASP A 86 -1.67 -15.41 7.99
N ASN A 87 -1.98 -14.57 6.99
CA ASN A 87 -1.60 -13.16 6.95
C ASN A 87 -2.83 -12.27 7.23
N PRO A 88 -2.97 -11.72 8.46
CA PRO A 88 -4.18 -11.06 8.92
C PRO A 88 -4.54 -9.84 8.06
N LEU A 89 -5.78 -9.36 8.19
CA LEU A 89 -6.32 -8.23 7.47
C LEU A 89 -6.60 -7.04 8.41
N ILE A 90 -6.51 -5.83 7.87
CA ILE A 90 -6.87 -4.62 8.61
C ILE A 90 -8.36 -4.35 8.40
N VAL A 91 -9.07 -4.16 9.52
CA VAL A 91 -10.47 -3.76 9.54
C VAL A 91 -10.56 -2.23 9.41
N HIS A 92 -11.39 -1.77 8.48
CA HIS A 92 -11.68 -0.36 8.28
C HIS A 92 -13.08 -0.07 8.81
N VAL A 93 -13.20 1.01 9.59
CA VAL A 93 -14.46 1.50 10.15
C VAL A 93 -14.64 2.98 9.80
N ASP A 94 -15.87 3.48 9.77
CA ASP A 94 -16.17 4.87 9.41
C ASP A 94 -16.07 5.85 10.60
N SER A 95 -16.14 5.33 11.83
CA SER A 95 -16.36 6.08 13.06
C SER A 95 -15.92 5.33 14.31
N ILE A 96 -15.71 6.08 15.40
CA ILE A 96 -15.48 5.50 16.74
C ILE A 96 -16.72 4.75 17.25
N ASP A 97 -17.92 5.15 16.84
CA ASP A 97 -19.16 4.45 17.18
C ASP A 97 -19.20 3.03 16.57
N MET A 98 -18.88 2.89 15.28
CA MET A 98 -18.77 1.58 14.64
C MET A 98 -17.69 0.71 15.29
N LEU A 99 -16.55 1.29 15.68
CA LEU A 99 -15.55 0.58 16.48
C LEU A 99 -16.12 0.13 17.83
N GLY A 100 -16.88 1.00 18.50
CA GLY A 100 -17.56 0.68 19.76
C GLY A 100 -18.51 -0.52 19.63
N ARG A 101 -19.31 -0.56 18.55
CA ARG A 101 -20.18 -1.70 18.21
C ARG A 101 -19.39 -2.99 17.98
N LEU A 102 -18.21 -2.89 17.36
CA LEU A 102 -17.33 -4.04 17.11
C LEU A 102 -16.69 -4.58 18.39
N LEU A 103 -16.28 -3.69 19.30
CA LEU A 103 -15.70 -4.05 20.60
C LEU A 103 -16.73 -4.59 21.59
N ASN A 104 -18.00 -4.18 21.45
CA ASN A 104 -19.09 -4.50 22.36
C ASN A 104 -20.29 -5.12 21.61
N PRO A 105 -20.14 -6.32 21.03
CA PRO A 105 -21.23 -6.96 20.30
C PRO A 105 -22.40 -7.24 21.26
N THR A 106 -23.58 -6.76 20.92
CA THR A 106 -24.79 -7.05 21.69
C THR A 106 -25.17 -8.52 21.47
N SER A 107 -25.19 -9.31 22.54
CA SER A 107 -25.73 -10.66 22.50
C SER A 107 -27.24 -10.58 22.28
N GLN A 108 -27.68 -10.68 21.02
CA GLN A 108 -29.06 -10.94 20.63
C GLN A 108 -29.44 -12.35 21.09
N GLY A 109 -29.72 -12.53 22.38
CA GLY A 109 -30.16 -13.81 22.94
C GLY A 109 -29.56 -14.12 24.30
N SER A 110 -30.07 -13.47 25.35
CA SER A 110 -30.34 -14.06 26.67
C SER A 110 -30.82 -12.95 27.60
N ALA A 111 -32.10 -13.00 27.97
CA ALA A 111 -32.80 -12.07 28.86
C ALA A 111 -32.34 -12.15 30.34
N GLY A 112 -31.05 -12.36 30.58
CA GLY A 112 -30.48 -12.53 31.93
C GLY A 112 -28.97 -12.26 32.03
N SER A 113 -28.36 -11.55 31.07
CA SER A 113 -26.91 -11.32 31.09
C SER A 113 -26.51 -10.21 32.06
N THR A 114 -25.65 -10.56 33.01
CA THR A 114 -24.81 -9.65 33.79
C THR A 114 -24.23 -8.58 32.85
N LYS A 115 -24.35 -7.29 33.19
CA LYS A 115 -23.73 -6.19 32.41
C LYS A 115 -22.21 -6.42 32.40
N MET A 116 -21.69 -7.02 31.34
CA MET A 116 -20.24 -7.04 31.14
C MET A 116 -19.73 -5.61 30.99
N PRO A 117 -18.56 -5.28 31.56
CA PRO A 117 -17.95 -3.98 31.37
C PRO A 117 -17.79 -3.70 29.88
N GLN A 118 -18.22 -2.52 29.43
CA GLN A 118 -17.98 -2.09 28.05
C GLN A 118 -16.48 -1.98 27.80
N VAL A 119 -15.99 -2.66 26.77
CA VAL A 119 -14.60 -2.59 26.32
C VAL A 119 -14.47 -1.33 25.48
N GLY A 120 -13.77 -0.33 26.03
CA GLY A 120 -13.43 0.90 25.33
C GLY A 120 -12.07 0.80 24.62
N LEU A 121 -11.73 1.85 23.87
CA LEU A 121 -10.38 2.04 23.33
C LEU A 121 -9.36 2.08 24.49
N PRO A 122 -8.31 1.24 24.48
CA PRO A 122 -7.25 1.29 25.49
C PRO A 122 -6.64 2.70 25.60
N SER A 123 -6.37 3.16 26.83
CA SER A 123 -5.92 4.54 27.11
C SER A 123 -4.66 4.92 26.35
N ILE A 124 -3.73 3.97 26.20
CA ILE A 124 -2.48 4.14 25.43
C ILE A 124 -2.72 4.63 24.00
N TYR A 125 -3.85 4.29 23.36
CA TYR A 125 -4.13 4.72 21.99
C TYR A 125 -4.82 6.08 21.88
N LYS A 126 -5.34 6.65 22.98
CA LYS A 126 -6.09 7.92 22.92
C LYS A 126 -5.28 9.07 22.32
N PRO A 127 -4.01 9.30 22.70
CA PRO A 127 -3.22 10.39 22.13
C PRO A 127 -2.96 10.22 20.63
N LEU A 128 -2.74 8.97 20.18
CA LEU A 128 -2.55 8.66 18.76
C LEU A 128 -3.83 8.82 17.96
N VAL A 129 -4.94 8.25 18.43
CA VAL A 129 -6.23 8.31 17.73
C VAL A 129 -6.71 9.76 17.61
N HIS A 130 -6.58 10.57 18.66
CA HIS A 130 -6.95 11.99 18.61
C HIS A 130 -6.15 12.76 17.55
N ARG A 131 -4.86 12.42 17.38
CA ARG A 131 -3.97 13.14 16.46
C ARG A 131 -4.04 12.64 15.02
N PHE A 132 -4.18 11.33 14.83
CA PHE A 132 -3.94 10.68 13.54
C PHE A 132 -5.16 9.96 12.95
N TRP A 133 -6.29 9.89 13.66
CA TRP A 133 -7.54 9.42 13.09
C TRP A 133 -8.53 10.56 12.86
N PRO A 134 -9.26 10.53 11.72
CA PRO A 134 -9.08 9.63 10.57
C PRO A 134 -7.72 9.82 9.88
N GLY A 135 -7.09 8.73 9.41
CA GLY A 135 -5.79 8.83 8.74
C GLY A 135 -5.00 7.53 8.60
N ALA A 136 -3.71 7.68 8.28
CA ALA A 136 -2.78 6.60 7.96
C ALA A 136 -2.23 5.85 9.19
N LEU A 137 -3.02 5.75 10.27
CA LEU A 137 -2.70 4.97 11.46
C LEU A 137 -3.55 3.70 11.53
N THR A 138 -2.91 2.58 11.82
CA THR A 138 -3.57 1.33 12.21
C THR A 138 -3.11 0.95 13.61
N ILE A 139 -4.06 0.65 14.50
CA ILE A 139 -3.76 0.20 15.86
C ILE A 139 -4.13 -1.28 16.01
N ILE A 140 -3.41 -2.00 16.87
CA ILE A 140 -3.72 -3.38 17.24
C ILE A 140 -4.60 -3.40 18.49
N LEU A 141 -5.78 -4.03 18.41
CA LEU A 141 -6.69 -4.18 19.53
C LEU A 141 -6.89 -5.66 19.89
N PRO A 142 -7.16 -5.98 21.18
CA PRO A 142 -7.65 -7.30 21.55
C PRO A 142 -8.95 -7.61 20.81
N ASN A 143 -9.08 -8.81 20.27
CA ASN A 143 -10.32 -9.29 19.67
C ASN A 143 -11.26 -9.75 20.79
N PRO A 144 -12.42 -9.11 21.02
CA PRO A 144 -13.30 -9.45 22.12
C PRO A 144 -13.87 -10.86 21.99
N SER A 145 -14.17 -11.49 23.14
CA SER A 145 -14.93 -12.74 23.15
C SER A 145 -16.33 -12.50 22.57
N GLY A 146 -16.76 -13.32 21.61
CA GLY A 146 -18.02 -13.10 20.88
C GLY A 146 -17.92 -12.06 19.77
N SER A 147 -16.71 -11.68 19.35
CA SER A 147 -16.48 -10.81 18.19
C SER A 147 -17.27 -11.26 16.97
N LEU A 148 -17.88 -10.29 16.28
CA LEU A 148 -18.57 -10.53 15.02
C LEU A 148 -17.59 -10.66 13.84
N LEU A 149 -16.29 -10.44 14.05
CA LEU A 149 -15.29 -10.61 12.99
C LEU A 149 -15.20 -12.07 12.57
N ALA A 150 -15.16 -12.29 11.26
CA ALA A 150 -14.84 -13.58 10.70
C ALA A 150 -13.43 -14.03 11.16
N PRO A 151 -13.22 -15.32 11.53
CA PRO A 151 -11.92 -15.82 11.99
C PRO A 151 -10.77 -15.56 11.00
N GLU A 152 -11.07 -15.54 9.71
CA GLU A 152 -10.11 -15.28 8.63
C GLU A 152 -9.57 -13.84 8.63
N VAL A 153 -10.23 -12.90 9.31
CA VAL A 153 -9.72 -11.52 9.47
C VAL A 153 -8.47 -11.52 10.34
N THR A 154 -8.49 -12.25 11.45
CA THR A 154 -7.39 -12.27 12.43
C THR A 154 -6.41 -13.41 12.19
N SER A 155 -6.69 -14.32 11.26
CA SER A 155 -5.88 -15.52 11.03
C SER A 155 -5.67 -16.32 12.34
N SER A 156 -6.73 -16.43 13.16
CA SER A 156 -6.73 -17.08 14.49
C SER A 156 -5.95 -16.34 15.60
N LEU A 157 -5.51 -15.10 15.36
CA LEU A 157 -4.91 -14.27 16.41
C LEU A 157 -5.98 -13.78 17.40
N THR A 158 -5.55 -13.56 18.64
CA THR A 158 -6.34 -12.93 19.71
C THR A 158 -6.44 -11.41 19.58
N THR A 159 -5.85 -10.84 18.53
CA THR A 159 -5.81 -9.40 18.25
C THR A 159 -6.20 -9.14 16.80
N PHE A 160 -6.68 -7.93 16.51
CA PHE A 160 -6.94 -7.47 15.15
C PHE A 160 -6.43 -6.06 14.93
N GLY A 161 -6.08 -5.73 13.68
CA GLY A 161 -5.71 -4.37 13.29
C GLY A 161 -6.93 -3.59 12.83
N VAL A 162 -7.08 -2.35 13.30
CA VAL A 162 -8.19 -1.47 12.90
C VAL A 162 -7.71 -0.07 12.51
N ARG A 163 -8.45 0.57 11.61
CA ARG A 163 -8.18 1.92 11.09
C ARG A 163 -9.46 2.67 10.74
N ILE A 164 -9.45 3.98 10.94
CA ILE A 164 -10.41 4.91 10.33
C ILE A 164 -9.67 5.65 9.20
N PRO A 165 -9.89 5.31 7.91
CA PRO A 165 -9.20 5.96 6.80
C PRO A 165 -9.63 7.44 6.71
N SER A 166 -8.72 8.36 6.37
CA SER A 166 -9.09 9.77 6.15
C SER A 166 -9.77 10.03 4.82
N SER A 167 -9.70 9.08 3.87
CA SER A 167 -10.43 9.18 2.59
C SER A 167 -11.95 9.33 2.83
N PRO A 168 -12.56 10.46 2.42
CA PRO A 168 -14.00 10.66 2.57
C PRO A 168 -14.82 9.60 1.82
N LEU A 169 -14.36 9.23 0.62
CA LEU A 169 -14.97 8.19 -0.21
C LEU A 169 -14.95 6.82 0.48
N ALA A 170 -13.81 6.43 1.08
CA ALA A 170 -13.71 5.18 1.82
C ALA A 170 -14.64 5.16 3.04
N ARG A 171 -14.66 6.25 3.82
CA ARG A 171 -15.56 6.39 4.97
C ARG A 171 -17.03 6.35 4.55
N LEU A 172 -17.38 7.03 3.46
CA LEU A 172 -18.74 7.03 2.90
C LEU A 172 -19.18 5.63 2.47
N LEU A 173 -18.30 4.87 1.81
CA LEU A 173 -18.59 3.49 1.43
C LEU A 173 -18.84 2.61 2.67
N ILE A 174 -17.97 2.69 3.67
CA ILE A 174 -18.10 1.93 4.93
C ILE A 174 -19.41 2.29 5.63
N HIS A 175 -19.73 3.59 5.70
CA HIS A 175 -20.96 4.11 6.27
C HIS A 175 -22.21 3.62 5.53
N ALA A 176 -22.23 3.75 4.20
CA ALA A 176 -23.33 3.31 3.35
C ALA A 176 -23.52 1.78 3.39
N THR A 177 -22.45 1.03 3.65
CA THR A 177 -22.48 -0.42 3.83
C THR A 177 -23.07 -0.80 5.21
N ASP A 178 -22.85 0.06 6.22
CA ASP A 178 -23.08 -0.20 7.65
C ASP A 178 -22.45 -1.52 8.12
N ARG A 179 -21.22 -1.75 7.68
CA ARG A 179 -20.40 -2.91 8.06
C ARG A 179 -18.93 -2.52 8.17
N PRO A 180 -18.17 -3.08 9.13
CA PRO A 180 -16.73 -2.96 9.11
C PRO A 180 -16.17 -3.72 7.89
N LEU A 181 -15.19 -3.14 7.20
CA LEU A 181 -14.62 -3.73 5.98
C LEU A 181 -13.22 -4.27 6.24
N ALA A 182 -13.00 -5.56 6.01
CA ALA A 182 -11.65 -6.11 5.96
C ALA A 182 -11.04 -5.74 4.61
N ALA A 183 -9.92 -5.02 4.60
CA ALA A 183 -9.34 -4.53 3.36
C ALA A 183 -7.79 -4.50 3.38
N PRO A 184 -7.10 -5.51 2.81
CA PRO A 184 -5.70 -5.37 2.44
C PRO A 184 -5.58 -4.49 1.17
N SER A 185 -4.35 -4.22 0.71
CA SER A 185 -4.13 -3.57 -0.58
C SER A 185 -4.75 -4.35 -1.75
N ALA A 186 -5.17 -3.67 -2.82
CA ALA A 186 -5.93 -4.25 -3.93
C ALA A 186 -5.07 -4.79 -5.10
N ASN A 187 -3.92 -5.38 -4.78
CA ASN A 187 -2.98 -6.00 -5.72
C ASN A 187 -3.10 -7.53 -5.73
N ALA A 188 -2.54 -8.19 -6.73
CA ALA A 188 -2.21 -9.61 -6.59
C ALA A 188 -1.15 -9.78 -5.47
N SER A 189 -1.11 -10.93 -4.79
CA SER A 189 -0.08 -11.20 -3.78
C SER A 189 1.33 -10.97 -4.37
N THR A 190 2.28 -10.55 -3.51
CA THR A 190 3.68 -10.19 -3.81
C THR A 190 3.93 -8.94 -4.67
N LYS A 191 3.00 -8.54 -5.56
CA LYS A 191 3.15 -7.34 -6.40
C LYS A 191 3.20 -6.04 -5.59
N PRO A 192 3.70 -4.92 -6.15
CA PRO A 192 3.59 -3.58 -5.54
C PRO A 192 2.16 -3.20 -5.15
N SER A 193 1.96 -2.34 -4.15
CA SER A 193 0.59 -1.89 -3.80
C SER A 193 0.00 -0.99 -4.90
N PRO A 194 -1.32 -0.99 -5.13
CA PRO A 194 -1.94 -0.17 -6.16
C PRO A 194 -2.31 1.21 -5.62
N THR A 195 -1.90 2.25 -6.33
CA THR A 195 -2.24 3.66 -6.04
C THR A 195 -3.28 4.24 -7.00
N THR A 196 -3.74 3.48 -8.00
CA THR A 196 -4.74 3.91 -9.00
C THR A 196 -5.70 2.76 -9.31
N ALA A 197 -6.88 3.08 -9.84
CA ALA A 197 -7.85 2.07 -10.28
C ALA A 197 -7.30 1.19 -11.41
N GLN A 198 -6.44 1.75 -12.27
CA GLN A 198 -5.78 1.04 -13.37
C GLN A 198 -4.82 -0.03 -12.83
N HIS A 199 -4.05 0.27 -11.78
CA HIS A 199 -3.21 -0.73 -11.10
C HIS A 199 -4.03 -1.89 -10.55
N VAL A 200 -5.19 -1.61 -9.95
CA VAL A 200 -6.11 -2.63 -9.45
C VAL A 200 -6.67 -3.47 -10.60
N HIS A 201 -7.14 -2.83 -11.65
CA HIS A 201 -7.71 -3.51 -12.80
C HIS A 201 -6.68 -4.43 -13.47
N HIS A 202 -5.45 -3.97 -13.66
CA HIS A 202 -4.35 -4.80 -14.17
C HIS A 202 -4.18 -6.09 -13.36
N ASP A 203 -4.21 -5.99 -12.03
CA ASP A 203 -3.92 -7.13 -11.14
C ASP A 203 -5.11 -8.08 -10.93
N LEU A 204 -6.33 -7.53 -10.84
CA LEU A 204 -7.51 -8.23 -10.33
C LEU A 204 -8.64 -8.37 -11.36
N LYS A 205 -8.42 -7.98 -12.62
CA LYS A 205 -9.40 -8.20 -13.71
C LYS A 205 -9.83 -9.67 -13.78
N GLY A 206 -11.14 -9.89 -13.83
CA GLY A 206 -11.78 -11.20 -13.83
C GLY A 206 -11.81 -11.90 -12.47
N ARG A 207 -11.25 -11.29 -11.41
CA ARG A 207 -11.26 -11.82 -10.03
C ARG A 207 -12.18 -11.06 -9.10
N ILE A 208 -12.53 -9.82 -9.46
CA ILE A 208 -13.43 -8.93 -8.71
C ILE A 208 -14.46 -8.32 -9.65
N GLU A 209 -15.63 -7.93 -9.12
CA GLU A 209 -16.72 -7.40 -9.94
C GLU A 209 -16.62 -5.89 -10.16
N LEU A 210 -16.16 -5.14 -9.16
CA LEU A 210 -16.24 -3.69 -9.14
C LEU A 210 -14.97 -3.05 -8.58
N ILE A 211 -14.55 -1.97 -9.24
CA ILE A 211 -13.50 -1.06 -8.81
C ILE A 211 -14.11 0.34 -8.77
N LEU A 212 -14.12 0.97 -7.60
CA LEU A 212 -14.46 2.38 -7.47
C LEU A 212 -13.21 3.21 -7.82
N ASP A 213 -13.30 4.04 -8.86
CA ASP A 213 -12.20 4.93 -9.28
C ASP A 213 -12.40 6.32 -8.69
N GLY A 214 -11.68 6.60 -7.61
CA GLY A 214 -11.64 7.92 -6.96
C GLY A 214 -10.40 8.74 -7.30
N GLY A 215 -9.63 8.34 -8.32
CA GLY A 215 -8.35 8.95 -8.67
C GLY A 215 -7.15 8.31 -7.97
N ALA A 216 -5.98 8.97 -8.04
CA ALA A 216 -4.76 8.49 -7.39
C ALA A 216 -4.85 8.60 -5.85
N SER A 217 -4.29 7.62 -5.13
CA SER A 217 -4.11 7.71 -3.69
C SER A 217 -3.16 8.84 -3.31
N GLY A 218 -3.38 9.45 -2.15
CA GLY A 218 -2.55 10.53 -1.62
C GLY A 218 -1.14 10.04 -1.29
N VAL A 219 -0.94 9.46 -0.10
CA VAL A 219 0.36 9.14 0.54
C VAL A 219 1.22 8.15 -0.26
N GLY A 220 0.63 7.25 -1.04
CA GLY A 220 1.37 6.27 -1.84
C GLY A 220 2.01 5.11 -1.06
N VAL A 221 2.14 5.19 0.26
CA VAL A 221 2.52 4.06 1.15
C VAL A 221 1.40 3.65 2.08
N GLU A 222 1.43 2.43 2.63
CA GLU A 222 0.38 1.96 3.56
C GLU A 222 0.39 2.69 4.91
N SER A 223 -0.64 2.44 5.72
CA SER A 223 -0.71 2.94 7.09
C SER A 223 0.42 2.41 7.97
N THR A 224 0.87 3.23 8.90
CA THR A 224 1.73 2.82 10.00
C THR A 224 0.93 1.93 10.95
N VAL A 225 1.46 0.76 11.28
CA VAL A 225 0.80 -0.19 12.20
C VAL A 225 1.52 -0.17 13.53
N VAL A 226 0.79 0.13 14.60
CA VAL A 226 1.34 0.23 15.96
C VAL A 226 0.65 -0.73 16.91
N ASP A 227 1.44 -1.23 17.86
CA ASP A 227 1.01 -2.09 18.94
C ASP A 227 1.38 -1.47 20.29
N GLY A 228 0.37 -0.95 20.97
CA GLY A 228 0.45 -0.46 22.34
C GLY A 228 -0.04 -1.47 23.37
N LEU A 229 -0.27 -2.73 22.98
CA LEU A 229 -0.59 -3.81 23.92
C LEU A 229 0.66 -4.44 24.54
N CYS A 230 1.85 -4.10 24.03
CA CYS A 230 3.14 -4.47 24.58
C CYS A 230 3.81 -3.28 25.29
N ASP A 231 4.78 -3.59 26.14
CA ASP A 231 5.62 -2.60 26.83
C ASP A 231 7.11 -2.94 26.58
N PRO A 232 7.90 -2.05 25.95
CA PRO A 232 7.48 -0.77 25.37
C PRO A 232 6.56 -0.96 24.14
N PRO A 233 5.71 0.04 23.79
CA PRO A 233 4.94 0.02 22.56
C PRO A 233 5.82 -0.14 21.32
N ALA A 234 5.29 -0.75 20.25
CA ALA A 234 6.06 -1.05 19.06
C ALA A 234 5.39 -0.61 17.75
N ILE A 235 6.19 -0.17 16.78
CA ILE A 235 5.77 -0.04 15.38
C ILE A 235 5.98 -1.39 14.70
N LEU A 236 4.90 -2.04 14.26
CA LEU A 236 4.94 -3.31 13.55
C LEU A 236 5.12 -3.15 12.04
N ARG A 237 4.74 -2.00 11.50
CA ARG A 237 4.94 -1.65 10.09
C ARG A 237 5.13 -0.14 9.93
N PRO A 238 6.20 0.33 9.27
CA PRO A 238 6.34 1.74 8.93
C PRO A 238 5.39 2.10 7.78
N GLY A 239 4.91 3.33 7.77
CA GLY A 239 3.91 3.81 6.81
C GLY A 239 3.80 5.32 6.81
N GLY A 240 2.61 5.85 6.49
CA GLY A 240 2.39 7.29 6.36
C GLY A 240 2.57 8.14 7.63
N ILE A 241 2.78 7.52 8.80
CA ILE A 241 3.04 8.22 10.07
C ILE A 241 4.37 7.77 10.64
N GLY A 242 5.11 8.76 11.10
CA GLY A 242 6.45 8.61 11.61
C GLY A 242 6.67 8.15 13.01
N ILE A 243 7.85 7.58 13.25
CA ILE A 243 8.26 7.21 14.60
C ILE A 243 8.47 8.45 15.46
N GLU A 244 9.06 9.51 14.92
CA GLU A 244 9.27 10.76 15.65
C GLU A 244 7.95 11.48 15.93
N GLU A 245 6.99 11.40 15.00
CA GLU A 245 5.63 11.91 15.22
C GLU A 245 4.88 11.10 16.28
N ILE A 246 5.07 9.78 16.32
CA ILE A 246 4.49 8.89 17.34
C ILE A 246 5.11 9.16 18.72
N ARG A 247 6.43 9.37 18.81
CA ARG A 247 7.14 9.68 20.06
C ARG A 247 6.69 10.97 20.74
N LYS A 248 6.07 11.89 19.98
CA LYS A 248 5.49 13.13 20.51
C LYS A 248 4.14 12.91 21.21
N CYS A 249 3.59 11.71 21.19
CA CYS A 249 2.33 11.38 21.84
C CYS A 249 2.58 10.77 23.22
N GLU A 250 1.78 11.19 24.20
CA GLU A 250 1.86 10.70 25.58
C GLU A 250 1.80 9.17 25.65
N GLY A 251 2.76 8.55 26.34
CA GLY A 251 2.89 7.10 26.51
C GLY A 251 3.59 6.38 25.36
N TRP A 252 3.98 7.10 24.30
CA TRP A 252 4.66 6.54 23.12
C TRP A 252 6.11 7.05 22.97
N GLU A 253 6.64 7.74 23.97
CA GLU A 253 7.98 8.35 23.96
C GLU A 253 9.08 7.30 23.73
N ASN A 254 8.88 6.10 24.29
CA ASN A 254 9.81 4.97 24.21
C ASN A 254 9.44 3.96 23.12
N VAL A 255 8.60 4.31 22.14
CA VAL A 255 8.20 3.39 21.08
C VAL A 255 9.42 2.82 20.34
N VAL A 256 9.38 1.51 20.11
CA VAL A 256 10.45 0.76 19.43
C VAL A 256 10.04 0.30 18.04
N VAL A 257 11.04 0.03 17.21
CA VAL A 257 10.84 -0.61 15.90
C VAL A 257 10.68 -2.11 16.12
N GLY A 258 9.47 -2.63 15.89
CA GLY A 258 9.10 -4.05 16.04
C GLY A 258 9.19 -4.85 14.74
N TYR A 259 9.74 -4.27 13.67
CA TYR A 259 9.97 -4.94 12.39
C TYR A 259 11.46 -5.08 12.10
N LYS A 260 11.82 -6.09 11.29
CA LYS A 260 13.15 -6.22 10.69
C LYS A 260 13.04 -5.87 9.22
N ASP A 261 14.11 -5.35 8.62
CA ASP A 261 14.15 -5.01 7.19
C ASP A 261 14.15 -6.25 6.26
N GLY A 262 14.27 -7.45 6.83
CA GLY A 262 14.07 -8.74 6.15
C GLY A 262 12.70 -9.36 6.39
N THR A 263 12.37 -10.40 5.62
CA THR A 263 11.23 -11.29 5.91
C THR A 263 11.46 -11.99 7.25
N LEU A 264 10.45 -12.03 8.13
CA LEU A 264 10.49 -12.90 9.31
C LEU A 264 10.76 -14.36 8.89
N ASP A 265 11.46 -15.12 9.74
CA ASP A 265 11.65 -16.56 9.53
C ASP A 265 10.29 -17.26 9.33
N VAL A 266 10.24 -18.23 8.42
CA VAL A 266 9.01 -18.94 7.96
C VAL A 266 8.15 -19.48 9.12
N LYS A 267 8.73 -19.67 10.30
CA LYS A 267 8.09 -20.23 11.50
C LYS A 267 7.31 -19.23 12.35
N GLU A 268 7.48 -17.92 12.20
CA GLU A 268 6.76 -16.94 13.03
C GLU A 268 5.41 -16.53 12.41
N VAL A 269 4.38 -16.37 13.25
CA VAL A 269 3.03 -15.93 12.85
C VAL A 269 3.00 -14.39 12.82
N PRO A 270 2.66 -13.75 11.69
CA PRO A 270 2.72 -12.29 11.57
C PRO A 270 1.59 -11.64 12.39
N ARG A 271 1.95 -10.71 13.28
CA ARG A 271 0.99 -9.94 14.09
C ARG A 271 0.26 -8.86 13.29
N ALA A 272 0.84 -8.42 12.17
CA ALA A 272 0.32 -7.41 11.27
C ALA A 272 0.64 -7.74 9.80
N PRO A 273 -0.13 -7.21 8.84
CA PRO A 273 0.19 -7.39 7.43
C PRO A 273 1.55 -6.77 7.08
N GLY A 274 2.32 -7.44 6.22
CA GLY A 274 3.58 -6.90 5.68
C GLY A 274 4.85 -7.31 6.43
N MET A 275 4.76 -8.25 7.39
CA MET A 275 5.89 -8.71 8.22
C MET A 275 6.59 -9.99 7.70
N LYS A 276 5.84 -10.99 7.20
CA LYS A 276 6.39 -12.33 6.91
C LYS A 276 6.80 -12.54 5.45
N TYR A 277 5.94 -12.18 4.50
CA TYR A 277 6.15 -12.51 3.09
C TYR A 277 6.91 -11.42 2.34
N ARG A 278 7.59 -11.78 1.24
CA ARG A 278 8.14 -10.81 0.31
C ARG A 278 6.98 -10.03 -0.31
N HIS A 279 6.82 -8.80 0.13
CA HIS A 279 5.83 -7.86 -0.37
C HIS A 279 6.56 -6.83 -1.24
N TYR A 280 5.89 -6.30 -2.25
CA TYR A 280 6.39 -5.20 -3.09
C TYR A 280 7.48 -5.59 -4.10
N SER A 281 7.60 -6.87 -4.43
CA SER A 281 8.58 -7.31 -5.42
C SER A 281 7.98 -7.19 -6.82
N PRO A 282 8.53 -6.35 -7.71
CA PRO A 282 8.24 -6.45 -9.13
C PRO A 282 8.72 -7.80 -9.70
N LYS A 283 8.32 -8.12 -10.93
CA LYS A 283 8.87 -9.27 -11.68
C LYS A 283 10.35 -9.07 -11.97
N ALA A 284 10.72 -7.84 -12.31
CA ALA A 284 12.11 -7.45 -12.57
C ALA A 284 12.99 -7.61 -11.32
N ARG A 285 14.27 -7.91 -11.52
CA ARG A 285 15.27 -7.89 -10.44
C ARG A 285 15.44 -6.46 -9.94
N VAL A 286 15.35 -6.21 -8.63
CA VAL A 286 15.56 -4.86 -8.07
C VAL A 286 16.91 -4.79 -7.37
N VAL A 287 17.73 -3.80 -7.74
CA VAL A 287 19.01 -3.49 -7.11
C VAL A 287 18.91 -2.11 -6.47
N LEU A 288 18.96 -2.08 -5.14
CA LEU A 288 18.92 -0.85 -4.36
C LEU A 288 20.35 -0.40 -4.03
N PHE A 289 20.65 0.86 -4.35
CA PHE A 289 21.84 1.55 -3.87
C PHE A 289 21.45 2.48 -2.73
N GLU A 290 22.00 2.25 -1.54
CA GLU A 290 21.74 3.09 -0.36
C GLU A 290 22.23 4.53 -0.62
N SER A 291 21.64 5.51 0.06
CA SER A 291 21.93 6.94 -0.18
C SER A 291 23.39 7.34 0.05
N ALA A 292 24.14 6.54 0.81
CA ALA A 292 25.57 6.73 1.05
C ALA A 292 26.46 6.25 -0.11
N SER A 293 25.88 5.57 -1.10
CA SER A 293 26.61 5.01 -2.24
C SER A 293 27.27 6.11 -3.07
N ASN A 294 28.57 5.98 -3.34
CA ASN A 294 29.29 6.90 -4.22
C ASN A 294 28.79 6.78 -5.67
N PRO A 295 28.28 7.86 -6.31
CA PRO A 295 27.77 7.82 -7.69
C PRO A 295 28.75 7.20 -8.72
N ALA A 296 30.05 7.46 -8.58
CA ALA A 296 31.05 6.87 -9.47
C ALA A 296 31.20 5.35 -9.27
N GLY A 297 31.00 4.88 -8.03
CA GLY A 297 30.97 3.46 -7.69
C GLY A 297 29.73 2.77 -8.24
N VAL A 298 28.56 3.39 -8.08
CA VAL A 298 27.28 2.95 -8.67
C VAL A 298 27.44 2.77 -10.18
N MET A 299 27.91 3.80 -10.88
CA MET A 299 28.06 3.79 -12.33
C MET A 299 28.98 2.65 -12.79
N LYS A 300 30.14 2.46 -12.14
CA LYS A 300 31.06 1.35 -12.45
C LYS A 300 30.41 -0.02 -12.22
N HIS A 301 29.60 -0.16 -11.16
CA HIS A 301 28.89 -1.40 -10.87
C HIS A 301 27.85 -1.70 -11.94
N VAL A 302 26.99 -0.73 -12.28
CA VAL A 302 25.98 -0.90 -13.32
C VAL A 302 26.64 -1.18 -14.67
N GLN A 303 27.74 -0.50 -15.03
CA GLN A 303 28.51 -0.84 -16.24
C GLN A 303 29.03 -2.28 -16.23
N LYS A 304 29.42 -2.81 -15.07
CA LYS A 304 29.85 -4.20 -14.95
C LYS A 304 28.67 -5.16 -15.16
N ASP A 305 27.53 -4.89 -14.51
CA ASP A 305 26.31 -5.69 -14.67
C ASP A 305 25.79 -5.69 -16.11
N LEU A 306 25.89 -4.56 -16.83
CA LEU A 306 25.49 -4.46 -18.23
C LEU A 306 26.39 -5.25 -19.19
N LYS A 307 27.67 -5.46 -18.83
CA LYS A 307 28.62 -6.28 -19.60
C LYS A 307 28.48 -7.76 -19.32
N ASP A 308 28.04 -8.11 -18.13
CA ASP A 308 27.90 -9.51 -17.74
C ASP A 308 26.74 -10.15 -18.51
N SER A 309 27.10 -10.93 -19.52
CA SER A 309 26.14 -11.63 -20.39
C SER A 309 25.31 -12.65 -19.61
N ALA A 310 25.75 -13.07 -18.41
CA ALA A 310 24.99 -13.93 -17.52
C ALA A 310 23.84 -13.19 -16.81
N VAL A 311 23.89 -11.85 -16.70
CA VAL A 311 22.78 -11.04 -16.19
C VAL A 311 21.64 -10.98 -17.21
N GLY A 312 21.93 -11.21 -18.50
CA GLY A 312 20.92 -11.37 -19.56
C GLY A 312 20.04 -10.15 -19.86
N ALA A 313 20.14 -9.08 -19.07
CA ALA A 313 19.28 -7.92 -19.14
C ALA A 313 19.43 -7.20 -20.48
N GLN A 314 18.37 -7.15 -21.27
CA GLN A 314 18.26 -6.37 -22.51
C GLN A 314 17.59 -5.03 -22.25
N LYS A 315 16.68 -5.00 -21.29
CA LYS A 315 15.93 -3.83 -20.87
C LYS A 315 16.23 -3.54 -19.40
N ILE A 316 16.64 -2.31 -19.10
CA ILE A 316 16.93 -1.88 -17.74
C ILE A 316 16.00 -0.73 -17.34
N GLY A 317 15.53 -0.77 -16.10
CA GLY A 317 14.86 0.32 -15.43
C GLY A 317 15.84 1.10 -14.56
N ILE A 318 15.71 2.41 -14.55
CA ILE A 318 16.47 3.31 -13.67
C ILE A 318 15.46 4.20 -12.96
N ILE A 319 15.38 4.08 -11.63
CA ILE A 319 14.56 4.95 -10.79
C ILE A 319 15.50 5.93 -10.07
N ARG A 320 15.39 7.20 -10.42
CA ARG A 320 16.20 8.31 -9.89
C ARG A 320 15.38 9.17 -8.94
N THR A 321 16.06 9.74 -7.94
CA THR A 321 15.46 10.61 -6.93
C THR A 321 16.17 11.96 -6.85
N ARG A 322 17.48 11.99 -6.58
CA ARG A 322 18.19 13.26 -6.28
C ARG A 322 19.52 13.41 -7.00
N ASN A 323 20.43 12.48 -6.80
CA ASN A 323 21.83 12.63 -7.15
C ASN A 323 22.14 11.96 -8.49
N TRP A 324 21.34 10.99 -8.90
CA TRP A 324 21.56 10.31 -10.16
C TRP A 324 21.16 11.19 -11.34
N LYS A 325 22.11 11.37 -12.26
CA LYS A 325 21.87 11.97 -13.57
C LYS A 325 21.05 11.03 -14.46
N LEU A 326 20.44 11.58 -15.51
CA LEU A 326 19.75 10.82 -16.54
C LEU A 326 20.64 9.67 -17.05
N GLY A 327 20.10 8.45 -17.08
CA GLY A 327 20.85 7.27 -17.51
C GLY A 327 22.04 6.92 -16.64
N LEU A 328 22.06 7.31 -15.35
CA LEU A 328 23.17 7.13 -14.41
C LEU A 328 24.48 7.82 -14.83
N GLY A 329 24.43 8.72 -15.83
CA GLY A 329 25.63 9.26 -16.46
C GLY A 329 26.43 8.23 -17.27
N LEU A 330 25.79 7.12 -17.70
CA LEU A 330 26.42 6.07 -18.51
C LEU A 330 26.65 6.50 -19.96
N ALA A 331 25.89 7.48 -20.44
CA ALA A 331 26.02 8.12 -21.75
C ALA A 331 25.97 9.64 -21.57
N SER A 332 26.43 10.38 -22.58
CA SER A 332 26.35 11.85 -22.55
C SER A 332 24.89 12.31 -22.64
N GLU A 333 24.57 13.45 -22.02
CA GLU A 333 23.21 13.99 -22.07
C GLU A 333 22.78 14.35 -23.50
N ASP A 334 23.72 14.79 -24.35
CA ASP A 334 23.47 15.09 -25.76
C ASP A 334 23.11 13.82 -26.56
N ASP A 335 23.84 12.72 -26.34
CA ASP A 335 23.55 11.43 -27.00
C ASP A 335 22.18 10.89 -26.58
N ILE A 336 21.87 10.96 -25.28
CA ILE A 336 20.56 10.56 -24.75
C ILE A 336 19.49 11.45 -25.38
N ALA A 337 19.61 12.78 -25.31
CA ALA A 337 18.62 13.71 -25.84
C ALA A 337 18.33 13.48 -27.33
N SER A 338 19.33 13.11 -28.12
CA SER A 338 19.17 12.83 -29.56
C SER A 338 18.40 11.54 -29.87
N THR A 339 18.34 10.58 -28.92
CA THR A 339 17.72 9.26 -29.10
C THR A 339 16.56 8.99 -28.13
N MET A 340 16.28 9.95 -27.25
CA MET A 340 15.28 9.85 -26.20
C MET A 340 13.87 9.89 -26.77
N ASN A 341 13.07 8.91 -26.38
CA ASN A 341 11.66 8.84 -26.74
C ASN A 341 10.79 8.81 -25.48
N PRO A 342 9.79 9.69 -25.36
CA PRO A 342 8.76 9.56 -24.35
C PRO A 342 8.05 8.22 -24.52
N VAL A 343 7.86 7.49 -23.43
CA VAL A 343 7.15 6.22 -23.46
C VAL A 343 5.68 6.48 -23.13
N SER A 344 4.79 6.21 -24.08
CA SER A 344 3.35 6.16 -23.79
C SER A 344 3.10 4.90 -22.93
N SER A 345 3.14 5.07 -21.61
CA SER A 345 2.91 4.02 -20.62
C SER A 345 1.95 4.51 -19.54
N ALA A 346 1.54 3.62 -18.63
CA ALA A 346 0.65 3.95 -17.52
C ALA A 346 1.26 4.91 -16.48
N ILE A 347 2.51 5.34 -16.67
CA ILE A 347 3.25 6.22 -15.79
C ILE A 347 3.79 7.43 -16.55
N ASP A 348 3.57 8.62 -15.97
CA ASP A 348 4.02 9.88 -16.54
C ASP A 348 5.54 10.02 -16.41
N ASN A 349 6.18 10.69 -17.37
CA ASN A 349 7.61 11.07 -17.33
C ASN A 349 8.63 9.92 -17.43
N VAL A 350 8.26 8.75 -17.96
CA VAL A 350 9.26 7.76 -18.41
C VAL A 350 9.87 8.20 -19.73
N VAL A 351 11.19 8.15 -19.79
CA VAL A 351 11.93 8.29 -21.03
C VAL A 351 12.70 7.02 -21.35
N SER A 352 12.77 6.68 -22.64
CA SER A 352 13.52 5.52 -23.13
C SER A 352 14.61 5.93 -24.09
N PHE A 353 15.75 5.27 -24.02
CA PHE A 353 16.90 5.50 -24.90
C PHE A 353 17.83 4.28 -24.93
N PRO A 354 18.54 4.05 -26.05
CA PRO A 354 19.57 3.03 -26.12
C PRO A 354 20.80 3.44 -25.29
N LEU A 355 21.28 2.53 -24.45
CA LEU A 355 22.55 2.65 -23.73
C LEU A 355 23.61 1.76 -24.38
N PRO A 356 24.75 2.32 -24.83
CA PRO A 356 25.85 1.53 -25.36
C PRO A 356 26.56 0.77 -24.22
N VAL A 357 26.82 -0.52 -24.42
CA VAL A 357 27.65 -1.30 -23.50
C VAL A 357 29.11 -1.09 -23.88
N MET A 358 29.90 -0.47 -23.00
CA MET A 358 31.32 -0.22 -23.24
C MET A 358 32.18 -1.45 -22.91
N GLU A 359 32.76 -2.13 -23.90
CA GLU A 359 33.72 -3.22 -23.69
C GLU A 359 35.16 -2.69 -23.76
N ASN A 360 35.95 -2.89 -22.70
CA ASN A 360 37.38 -2.54 -22.67
C ASN A 360 37.75 -1.13 -23.17
N GLY A 361 36.89 -0.13 -22.95
CA GLY A 361 37.12 1.27 -23.38
C GLY A 361 36.69 1.59 -24.81
N PHE A 362 36.13 0.62 -25.54
CA PHE A 362 35.51 0.82 -26.86
C PHE A 362 33.99 0.56 -26.76
N SER A 363 33.21 1.29 -27.56
CA SER A 363 31.77 1.02 -27.69
C SER A 363 31.59 -0.36 -28.32
N SER A 364 30.96 -1.31 -27.61
CA SER A 364 30.60 -2.59 -28.20
C SER A 364 29.41 -2.42 -29.15
N SER A 365 29.18 -3.37 -30.05
CA SER A 365 27.99 -3.40 -30.89
C SER A 365 26.70 -3.72 -30.12
N CYS A 366 26.78 -3.99 -28.82
CA CYS A 366 25.64 -4.31 -27.98
C CYS A 366 25.08 -3.04 -27.33
N THR A 367 23.82 -2.74 -27.62
CA THR A 367 23.05 -1.71 -26.95
C THR A 367 21.98 -2.36 -26.07
N LYS A 368 21.74 -1.75 -24.90
CA LYS A 368 20.64 -2.11 -24.00
C LYS A 368 19.60 -1.01 -24.05
N MET A 369 18.33 -1.33 -23.83
CA MET A 369 17.29 -0.32 -23.74
C MET A 369 17.14 0.15 -22.29
N ALA A 370 17.29 1.44 -22.04
CA ALA A 370 17.06 2.03 -20.74
C ALA A 370 15.68 2.66 -20.67
N TYR A 371 15.02 2.50 -19.52
CA TYR A 371 13.80 3.18 -19.13
C TYR A 371 14.09 3.95 -17.85
N ASP A 372 14.19 5.26 -17.96
CA ASP A 372 14.58 6.15 -16.88
C ASP A 372 13.36 6.90 -16.33
N TYR A 373 13.21 6.84 -15.01
CA TYR A 373 12.13 7.46 -14.26
C TYR A 373 12.68 8.39 -13.18
N TYR A 374 12.24 9.64 -13.19
CA TYR A 374 12.56 10.60 -12.13
C TYR A 374 11.38 10.77 -11.18
N LEU A 375 11.53 10.29 -9.94
CA LEU A 375 10.48 10.37 -8.91
C LEU A 375 10.34 11.75 -8.27
N GLY A 376 11.32 12.64 -8.48
CA GLY A 376 11.45 13.87 -7.72
C GLY A 376 12.36 13.71 -6.51
N SER A 377 12.69 14.84 -5.89
CA SER A 377 13.69 14.91 -4.82
C SER A 377 13.08 14.85 -3.43
N ASP A 378 11.86 15.30 -3.20
CA ASP A 378 11.26 15.28 -1.86
C ASP A 378 10.65 13.89 -1.51
N ALA A 379 10.59 13.57 -0.22
CA ALA A 379 10.11 12.27 0.24
C ALA A 379 8.64 11.99 -0.14
N VAL A 380 7.82 13.02 -0.32
CA VAL A 380 6.40 12.89 -0.68
C VAL A 380 6.27 12.44 -2.13
N SER A 381 6.93 13.14 -3.05
CA SER A 381 6.97 12.77 -4.46
C SER A 381 7.50 11.34 -4.67
N ILE A 382 8.56 10.97 -3.92
CA ILE A 382 9.14 9.63 -3.98
C ILE A 382 8.15 8.58 -3.47
N ALA A 383 7.49 8.80 -2.34
CA ALA A 383 6.50 7.87 -1.80
C ALA A 383 5.29 7.69 -2.74
N HIS A 384 4.82 8.77 -3.35
CA HIS A 384 3.69 8.75 -4.29
C HIS A 384 4.05 8.01 -5.59
N GLY A 385 5.25 8.26 -6.11
CA GLY A 385 5.68 7.72 -7.39
C GLY A 385 6.27 6.31 -7.32
N LEU A 386 6.79 5.87 -6.17
CA LEU A 386 7.59 4.64 -6.10
C LEU A 386 6.84 3.40 -6.63
N PHE A 387 5.64 3.12 -6.13
CA PHE A 387 4.90 1.94 -6.59
C PHE A 387 4.43 2.07 -8.03
N ALA A 388 4.13 3.29 -8.49
CA ALA A 388 3.81 3.53 -9.89
C ALA A 388 5.02 3.22 -10.78
N ALA A 389 6.21 3.73 -10.44
CA ALA A 389 7.44 3.48 -11.18
C ALA A 389 7.80 1.99 -11.22
N LEU A 390 7.75 1.28 -10.08
CA LEU A 390 7.99 -0.17 -10.04
C LEU A 390 7.01 -0.94 -10.93
N ARG A 391 5.73 -0.55 -10.93
CA ARG A 391 4.70 -1.19 -11.77
C ARG A 391 4.86 -0.89 -13.24
N GLY A 392 5.09 0.37 -13.62
CA GLY A 392 5.24 0.73 -15.02
C GLY A 392 6.50 0.16 -15.64
N LEU A 393 7.59 0.02 -14.88
CA LEU A 393 8.78 -0.71 -15.34
C LEU A 393 8.50 -2.20 -15.53
N ASP A 394 7.70 -2.83 -14.66
CA ASP A 394 7.21 -4.20 -14.84
C ASP A 394 6.33 -4.36 -16.08
N GLU A 395 5.51 -3.36 -16.43
CA GLU A 395 4.69 -3.36 -17.65
C GLU A 395 5.52 -3.20 -18.93
N LEU A 396 6.70 -2.59 -18.82
CA LEU A 396 7.67 -2.47 -19.91
C LEU A 396 8.54 -3.72 -20.08
N ASP A 397 8.31 -4.74 -19.23
CA ASP A 397 9.06 -5.99 -19.14
C ASP A 397 10.57 -5.74 -19.02
N VAL A 398 10.98 -4.83 -18.12
CA VAL A 398 12.40 -4.65 -17.83
C VAL A 398 12.96 -5.84 -17.04
N ASP A 399 14.22 -6.19 -17.29
CA ASP A 399 14.85 -7.35 -16.67
C ASP A 399 15.40 -7.02 -15.27
N VAL A 400 15.93 -5.80 -15.12
CA VAL A 400 16.51 -5.28 -13.87
C VAL A 400 16.12 -3.81 -13.67
N ILE A 401 15.86 -3.43 -12.42
CA ILE A 401 15.57 -2.07 -11.99
C ILE A 401 16.66 -1.65 -11.00
N TYR A 402 17.42 -0.61 -11.36
CA TYR A 402 18.34 0.06 -10.45
C TYR A 402 17.63 1.22 -9.78
N VAL A 403 17.68 1.31 -8.45
CA VAL A 403 16.96 2.33 -7.68
C VAL A 403 17.91 3.14 -6.81
N GLU A 404 17.79 4.46 -6.91
CA GLU A 404 18.46 5.41 -6.01
C GLU A 404 17.75 5.49 -4.66
N GLY A 405 18.42 5.05 -3.59
CA GLY A 405 17.94 5.19 -2.22
C GLY A 405 18.00 6.62 -1.70
N VAL A 406 17.19 6.90 -0.67
CA VAL A 406 17.18 8.18 0.06
C VAL A 406 17.60 7.99 1.51
N PRO A 407 18.14 9.01 2.19
CA PRO A 407 18.55 8.85 3.58
C PRO A 407 17.35 8.61 4.50
N ASP A 408 17.40 7.56 5.31
CA ASP A 408 16.38 7.25 6.32
C ASP A 408 16.19 8.41 7.33
N SER A 409 17.21 9.25 7.50
CA SER A 409 17.20 10.40 8.41
C SER A 409 16.39 11.60 7.92
N GLU A 410 15.96 11.62 6.66
CA GLU A 410 15.21 12.76 6.07
C GLU A 410 13.72 12.76 6.37
N GLY A 411 13.35 12.09 7.45
CA GLY A 411 12.00 12.04 7.94
C GLY A 411 11.33 10.72 7.63
N ASP A 412 10.18 10.56 8.26
CA ASP A 412 9.57 9.26 8.43
C ASP A 412 9.05 8.62 7.14
N LEU A 413 8.63 9.45 6.19
CA LEU A 413 8.18 8.99 4.89
C LEU A 413 9.34 8.38 4.08
N ALA A 414 10.56 8.93 4.22
CA ALA A 414 11.76 8.37 3.62
C ALA A 414 12.09 6.99 4.20
N ALA A 415 12.01 6.83 5.54
CA ALA A 415 12.18 5.53 6.19
C ALA A 415 11.12 4.50 5.73
N ALA A 416 9.86 4.93 5.55
CA ALA A 416 8.81 4.06 5.03
C ALA A 416 9.10 3.62 3.58
N VAL A 417 9.51 4.54 2.71
CA VAL A 417 9.94 4.28 1.33
C VAL A 417 11.10 3.30 1.30
N MET A 418 12.15 3.55 2.10
CA MET A 418 13.34 2.69 2.15
C MET A 418 13.01 1.29 2.66
N ASN A 419 12.12 1.14 3.65
CA ASN A 419 11.64 -0.18 4.05
C ASN A 419 10.96 -0.93 2.90
N ARG A 420 10.22 -0.25 2.01
CA ARG A 420 9.61 -0.87 0.82
C ARG A 420 10.65 -1.23 -0.24
N LEU A 421 11.61 -0.35 -0.49
CA LEU A 421 12.71 -0.61 -1.43
C LEU A 421 13.59 -1.78 -0.99
N ARG A 422 13.97 -1.85 0.28
CA ARG A 422 14.74 -2.96 0.84
C ARG A 422 13.98 -4.29 0.70
N LYS A 423 12.67 -4.29 0.96
CA LYS A 423 11.81 -5.48 0.73
C LYS A 423 11.68 -5.87 -0.74
N ALA A 424 11.62 -4.90 -1.65
CA ALA A 424 11.58 -5.15 -3.10
C ALA A 424 12.92 -5.75 -3.59
N ALA A 425 14.05 -5.18 -3.17
CA ALA A 425 15.40 -5.63 -3.49
C ALA A 425 15.75 -7.00 -2.87
N GLY A 426 15.19 -7.32 -1.69
CA GLY A 426 15.49 -8.57 -0.99
C GLY A 426 16.94 -8.59 -0.51
N THR A 427 17.74 -9.54 -0.97
CA THR A 427 19.15 -9.71 -0.55
C THR A 427 20.16 -8.89 -1.36
N GLU A 428 19.74 -8.23 -2.45
CA GLU A 428 20.62 -7.44 -3.32
C GLU A 428 20.69 -5.97 -2.88
N MET A 429 21.06 -5.75 -1.62
CA MET A 429 21.39 -4.42 -1.11
C MET A 429 22.86 -4.12 -1.32
N ARG A 430 23.16 -2.94 -1.87
CA ARG A 430 24.52 -2.45 -2.05
C ARG A 430 24.69 -1.15 -1.26
N VAL A 431 25.60 -1.19 -0.30
CA VAL A 431 26.01 -0.06 0.56
C VAL A 431 27.15 0.69 -0.10
#